data_AF-A0A961JWA4-F1
#
_entry.id   AF-A0A961JWA4-F1
#
_cell.length_a   1.000
_cell.length_b   1.000
_cell.length_c   1.000
_cell.angle_alpha   90.00
_cell.angle_beta   90.00
_cell.angle_gamma   90.00
#
_symmetry.space_group_name_H-M   'P 1'
#
loop_
_entity.id
_entity.type
_entity.pdbx_description
1 polymer ?
#
loop_
_entity_poly.entity_id
_entity_poly.type
_entity_poly.pdbx_seq_one_letter_code
_entity_poly.pdbx_strand_id
1 'polypeptide(L)'
;MTPTESGGYKPDGIVSMSSTVSLFHPFLPDWSDAQAGADKRCRSWGYKRATDFTGSREFCKAWDRHGRCMEMQLTRYYECTE
;
A
#
# COMPACT_ATOMS: atom_id res chain seq x y z
N MET A 1 3.88 4.61 10.86
CA MET A 1 3.88 3.17 10.52
C MET A 1 4.16 3.04 9.03
N THR A 2 5.24 2.39 8.66
CA THR A 2 5.76 2.39 7.28
C THR A 2 5.03 1.32 6.45
N PRO A 3 4.39 1.67 5.33
CA PRO A 3 3.77 0.71 4.44
C PRO A 3 4.82 -0.21 3.80
N THR A 4 4.49 -1.49 3.65
CA THR A 4 5.38 -2.51 3.08
C THR A 4 4.84 -3.05 1.77
N GLU A 5 5.73 -3.54 0.90
CA GLU A 5 5.32 -4.23 -0.33
C GLU A 5 4.46 -5.44 0.04
N SER A 6 3.21 -5.44 -0.42
CA SER A 6 2.24 -6.51 -0.20
C SER A 6 1.96 -7.31 -1.46
N GLY A 7 2.47 -6.85 -2.60
CA GLY A 7 2.39 -7.54 -3.88
C GLY A 7 2.75 -6.62 -5.05
N GLY A 8 2.45 -7.11 -6.24
CA GLY A 8 2.71 -6.40 -7.49
C GLY A 8 2.83 -7.38 -8.64
N TYR A 9 2.68 -6.88 -9.86
CA TYR A 9 2.79 -7.67 -11.07
C TYR A 9 3.66 -6.94 -12.07
N LYS A 10 4.86 -7.48 -12.28
CA LYS A 10 5.89 -6.88 -13.13
C LYS A 10 5.43 -6.66 -14.59
N PRO A 11 4.72 -7.61 -15.24
CA PRO A 11 4.28 -7.42 -16.63
C PRO A 11 3.29 -6.27 -16.82
N ASP A 12 2.43 -6.00 -15.83
CA ASP A 12 1.52 -4.83 -15.86
C ASP A 12 2.17 -3.58 -15.23
N GLY A 13 3.39 -3.70 -14.71
CA GLY A 13 4.10 -2.60 -14.06
C GLY A 13 3.47 -2.13 -12.74
N ILE A 14 2.72 -2.95 -12.02
CA ILE A 14 2.00 -2.50 -10.82
C ILE A 14 2.72 -2.97 -9.55
N VAL A 15 2.88 -2.09 -8.56
CA VAL A 15 3.38 -2.38 -7.20
C VAL A 15 2.30 -2.04 -6.18
N SER A 16 2.10 -2.90 -5.19
CA SER A 16 1.11 -2.70 -4.12
C SER A 16 1.82 -2.51 -2.79
N MET A 17 1.52 -1.40 -2.11
CA MET A 17 2.02 -1.11 -0.77
C MET A 17 0.87 -1.14 0.21
N SER A 18 0.97 -1.96 1.26
CA SER A 18 -0.05 -2.04 2.31
C SER A 18 0.47 -1.56 3.65
N SER A 19 -0.44 -1.01 4.44
CA SER A 19 -0.24 -0.71 5.85
C SER A 19 -1.47 -1.15 6.64
N THR A 20 -1.28 -1.56 7.88
CA THR A 20 -2.39 -1.93 8.78
C THR A 20 -2.57 -0.83 9.81
N VAL A 21 -3.79 -0.34 9.95
CA VAL A 21 -4.19 0.63 10.97
C VAL A 21 -5.15 -0.05 11.93
N SER A 22 -5.08 0.30 13.21
CA SER A 22 -5.98 -0.23 14.23
C SER A 22 -6.94 0.86 14.69
N LEU A 23 -8.17 0.47 15.01
CA LEU A 23 -9.18 1.33 15.60
C LEU A 23 -8.71 1.96 16.92
N PHE A 24 -7.88 1.25 17.69
CA PHE A 24 -7.37 1.70 18.98
C PHE A 24 -6.16 2.64 18.87
N HIS A 25 -5.48 2.64 17.72
CA HIS A 25 -4.33 3.48 17.42
C HIS A 25 -4.46 4.02 15.99
N PRO A 26 -5.26 5.07 15.78
CA PRO A 26 -5.50 5.64 14.46
C PRO A 26 -4.26 6.46 14.03
N PHE A 27 -3.21 5.77 13.62
CA PHE A 27 -2.05 6.39 12.99
C PHE A 27 -2.24 6.36 11.47
N LEU A 28 -2.08 7.50 10.81
CA LEU A 28 -2.12 7.55 9.35
C LEU A 28 -0.82 6.93 8.78
N PRO A 29 -0.91 5.98 7.83
CA PRO A 29 0.28 5.42 7.20
C PRO A 29 1.11 6.51 6.52
N ASP A 30 2.44 6.38 6.59
CA ASP A 30 3.33 7.27 5.84
C ASP A 30 3.38 6.84 4.38
N TRP A 31 2.56 7.49 3.55
CA TRP A 31 2.51 7.20 2.13
C TRP A 31 3.73 7.73 1.35
N SER A 32 4.53 8.62 1.94
CA SER A 32 5.78 9.08 1.32
C SER A 32 6.86 8.01 1.35
N ASP A 33 6.96 7.28 2.46
CA ASP A 33 7.79 6.08 2.54
C ASP A 33 7.31 4.98 1.57
N ALA A 34 5.99 4.83 1.43
CA ALA A 34 5.42 3.87 0.48
C ALA A 34 5.81 4.20 -0.97
N GLN A 35 5.78 5.49 -1.33
CA GLN A 35 6.23 5.99 -2.63
C GLN A 35 7.72 5.66 -2.86
N ALA A 36 8.59 5.94 -1.88
CA ALA A 36 10.01 5.62 -1.99
C ALA A 36 10.27 4.10 -2.13
N GLY A 37 9.50 3.27 -1.40
CA GLY A 37 9.52 1.82 -1.54
C GLY A 37 9.09 1.35 -2.93
N ALA A 38 7.99 1.89 -3.45
CA ALA A 38 7.51 1.60 -4.79
C ALA A 38 8.51 2.05 -5.88
N ASP A 39 9.10 3.23 -5.75
CA ASP A 39 10.16 3.73 -6.65
C ASP A 39 11.35 2.77 -6.69
N LYS A 40 11.82 2.33 -5.53
CA LYS A 40 12.92 1.36 -5.42
C LYS A 40 12.56 0.06 -6.12
N ARG A 41 11.31 -0.40 -5.97
CA ARG A 41 10.83 -1.63 -6.60
C ARG A 41 10.75 -1.49 -8.13
N CYS A 42 10.13 -0.42 -8.64
CA CYS A 42 10.03 -0.15 -10.06
C CYS A 42 11.41 -0.02 -10.71
N ARG A 43 12.37 0.65 -10.06
CA ARG A 43 13.76 0.72 -10.51
C ARG A 43 14.44 -0.64 -10.57
N SER A 44 14.16 -1.53 -9.61
CA SER A 44 14.66 -2.91 -9.65
C SER A 44 14.12 -3.72 -10.85
N TRP A 45 12.99 -3.30 -11.42
CA TRP A 45 12.38 -3.91 -12.60
C TRP A 45 12.83 -3.29 -13.93
N GLY A 46 13.54 -2.15 -13.88
CA GLY A 46 14.03 -1.43 -15.06
C GLY A 46 13.24 -0.14 -15.40
N TYR A 47 12.21 0.20 -14.62
CA TYR A 47 11.43 1.43 -14.80
C TYR A 47 12.11 2.63 -14.09
N LYS A 48 11.79 3.88 -14.46
CA LYS A 48 12.42 5.06 -13.83
C LYS A 48 11.80 5.42 -12.48
N ARG A 49 10.47 5.33 -12.37
CA ARG A 49 9.73 5.74 -11.17
C ARG A 49 8.41 5.01 -11.04
N ALA A 50 7.89 5.02 -9.83
CA ALA A 50 6.52 4.70 -9.51
C ALA A 50 5.67 5.98 -9.53
N THR A 51 4.46 5.88 -10.04
CA THR A 51 3.44 6.94 -9.97
C THR A 51 2.26 6.38 -9.19
N ASP A 52 1.67 7.19 -8.31
CA ASP A 52 0.53 6.75 -7.54
C ASP A 52 -0.68 6.52 -8.45
N PHE A 53 -1.29 5.35 -8.31
CA PHE A 53 -2.55 5.08 -8.95
C PHE A 53 -3.67 5.71 -8.10
N THR A 54 -4.65 6.34 -8.75
CA THR A 54 -5.79 7.04 -8.11
C THR A 54 -6.80 6.10 -7.41
N GLY A 55 -6.35 4.96 -6.87
CA GLY A 55 -7.18 4.01 -6.15
C GLY A 55 -6.45 3.45 -4.93
N SER A 56 -7.17 3.38 -3.80
CA SER A 56 -6.74 2.63 -2.61
C SER A 56 -7.78 1.57 -2.26
N ARG A 57 -7.31 0.44 -1.75
CA ARG A 57 -8.15 -0.65 -1.25
C ARG A 57 -8.10 -0.69 0.27
N GLU A 58 -9.27 -0.71 0.89
CA GLU A 58 -9.42 -0.89 2.33
C GLU A 58 -9.99 -2.28 2.59
N PHE A 59 -9.35 -3.05 3.46
CA PHE A 59 -9.80 -4.39 3.82
C PHE A 59 -9.79 -4.55 5.33
N CYS A 60 -10.93 -4.94 5.90
CA CYS A 60 -10.98 -5.21 7.33
C CYS A 60 -10.40 -6.59 7.65
N LYS A 61 -9.31 -6.62 8.42
CA LYS A 61 -8.64 -7.85 8.86
C LYS A 61 -9.29 -8.45 10.10
N ALA A 62 -9.81 -7.61 11.00
CA ALA A 62 -10.38 -8.04 12.26
C ALA A 62 -11.66 -7.27 12.57
N TRP A 63 -12.74 -8.00 12.83
CA TRP A 63 -14.03 -7.46 13.25
C TRP A 63 -14.26 -7.71 14.74
N ASP A 64 -14.89 -6.77 15.44
CA ASP A 64 -15.38 -7.01 16.80
C ASP A 64 -16.75 -7.71 16.79
N ARG A 65 -17.23 -8.09 17.98
CA ARG A 65 -18.56 -8.73 18.15
C ARG A 65 -19.74 -7.82 17.79
N HIS A 66 -19.52 -6.53 17.63
CA HIS A 66 -20.51 -5.53 17.24
C HIS A 66 -20.43 -5.16 15.76
N GLY A 67 -19.58 -5.85 14.97
CA GLY A 67 -19.43 -5.59 13.55
C GLY A 67 -18.59 -4.35 13.22
N ARG A 68 -17.78 -3.84 14.15
CA ARG A 68 -16.82 -2.75 13.90
C ARG A 68 -15.49 -3.32 13.46
N CYS A 69 -14.85 -2.66 12.50
CA CYS A 69 -13.51 -3.03 12.07
C CYS A 69 -12.47 -2.58 13.12
N MET A 70 -11.78 -3.53 13.75
CA MET A 70 -10.72 -3.26 14.72
C MET A 70 -9.35 -3.10 14.06
N GLU A 71 -9.10 -3.80 12.95
CA GLU A 71 -7.87 -3.69 12.17
C GLU A 71 -8.20 -3.58 10.69
N MET A 72 -7.76 -2.49 10.07
CA MET A 72 -7.98 -2.19 8.67
C MET A 72 -6.65 -2.20 7.92
N GLN A 73 -6.58 -2.96 6.84
CA GLN A 73 -5.46 -2.93 5.90
C GLN A 73 -5.77 -1.94 4.78
N LEU A 74 -4.99 -0.88 4.74
CA LEU A 74 -4.99 0.11 3.66
C LEU A 74 -3.94 -0.31 2.64
N THR A 75 -4.33 -0.43 1.37
CA THR A 75 -3.43 -0.77 0.27
C THR A 75 -3.50 0.31 -0.79
N ARG A 76 -2.34 0.82 -1.20
CA ARG A 76 -2.22 1.76 -2.31
C ARG A 76 -1.46 1.09 -3.45
N TYR A 77 -1.90 1.37 -4.66
CA TYR A 77 -1.31 0.84 -5.87
C TYR A 77 -0.45 1.91 -6.52
N TYR A 78 0.64 1.48 -7.13
CA TYR A 78 1.59 2.32 -7.84
C TYR A 78 1.87 1.71 -9.21
N GLU A 79 1.89 2.54 -10.23
CA GLU A 79 2.23 2.17 -11.59
C GLU A 79 3.68 2.55 -11.89
N CYS A 80 4.47 1.58 -12.31
CA CYS A 80 5.83 1.77 -12.77
C CYS A 80 5.79 2.40 -14.16
N THR A 81 6.34 3.60 -14.26
CA THR A 81 6.42 4.35 -15.50
C THR A 81 7.88 4.49 -15.93
N GLU A 82 8.09 4.55 -17.24
CA GLU A 82 9.41 4.74 -17.86
C GLU A 82 10.04 6.09 -17.57
#